data_AF-A0A139XGF8-F1
#
_entry.id   AF-A0A139XGF8-F1
#
_cell.length_a   1.000
_cell.length_b   1.000
_cell.length_c   1.000
_cell.angle_alpha   90.00
_cell.angle_beta   90.00
_cell.angle_gamma   90.00
#
_symmetry.space_group_name_H-M   'P 1'
#
loop_
_entity.id
_entity.type
_entity.pdbx_description
1 polymer ?
#
loop_
_entity_poly.entity_id
_entity_poly.type
_entity_poly.pdbx_seq_one_letter_code
_entity_poly.pdbx_strand_id
1 'polypeptide(L)'
;MRALKAWGVSMLSDLEFNDWCHYVNLPQAARQVISQIRESQPIRRVKSSGINVRGDYASRKMAKTIQFESHSVELPGVEEYEEDSDVLEYYDQPYQITLEFLSNNGQIVKASHIPDFFVIRNKSAGFEEWKPETRLEKLAAKQPQRYIRTEDGQWRNLPAVAYAEKLGLYYRIRLDTEIDWIRYRNRLFLKAYNDSSYEISPEIAENLVAVVSLNPGITYWQLLDDKQANADDINALIATQKIYLNLSAAPLAEPERVHLFQNKETAVAYSQMVKSQPKDVAVDVWDFGKITSVSSSHNQLRITPKGMEIFLRASPEELAQANQKYQVIEPLLNGCPRDNKTVASRTIYRWKAKFKAAQIAYNCGYIFYFAIYI
;
A
#
# COMPACT_ATOMS: atom_id res chain seq x y z
N MET A 1 19.15 14.45 -7.31
CA MET A 1 19.76 13.13 -7.39
C MET A 1 18.69 12.07 -7.20
N ARG A 2 18.36 11.30 -8.24
CA ARG A 2 17.65 10.03 -8.10
C ARG A 2 18.71 8.94 -8.11
N ALA A 3 19.14 8.51 -6.94
CA ALA A 3 19.70 7.18 -6.78
C ALA A 3 18.54 6.33 -6.25
N LEU A 4 17.97 5.52 -7.14
CA LEU A 4 17.13 4.39 -6.76
C LEU A 4 18.00 3.51 -5.87
N LYS A 5 17.73 3.47 -4.55
CA LYS A 5 18.24 2.39 -3.71
C LYS A 5 17.62 1.09 -4.25
N ALA A 6 18.44 0.34 -4.98
CA ALA A 6 18.13 -1.04 -5.35
C ALA A 6 18.13 -1.91 -4.08
N TRP A 7 17.38 -3.00 -4.13
CA TRP A 7 16.99 -3.85 -3.01
C TRP A 7 18.15 -4.26 -2.10
N GLY A 8 18.04 -3.90 -0.82
CA GLY A 8 19.04 -4.14 0.24
C GLY A 8 19.26 -2.93 1.16
N VAL A 9 18.20 -2.19 1.51
CA VAL A 9 18.34 -0.87 2.15
C VAL A 9 18.78 -1.01 3.60
N SER A 10 20.01 -0.60 3.88
CA SER A 10 20.48 -0.26 5.22
C SER A 10 20.08 1.18 5.58
N MET A 11 20.13 1.47 6.89
CA MET A 11 20.16 2.82 7.44
C MET A 11 21.12 3.74 6.65
N LEU A 12 20.85 5.04 6.66
CA LEU A 12 21.74 6.05 6.10
C LEU A 12 23.11 5.97 6.80
N SER A 13 24.18 6.04 6.03
CA SER A 13 25.51 6.33 6.57
C SER A 13 25.55 7.74 7.16
N ASP A 14 26.57 8.05 7.95
CA ASP A 14 26.73 9.41 8.53
C ASP A 14 26.84 10.50 7.46
N LEU A 15 27.48 10.18 6.33
CA LEU A 15 27.57 11.09 5.18
C LEU A 15 26.20 11.32 4.53
N GLU A 16 25.47 10.24 4.23
CA GLU A 16 24.12 10.34 3.65
C GLU A 16 23.15 11.07 4.58
N PHE A 17 23.26 10.84 5.90
CA PHE A 17 22.45 11.55 6.89
C PHE A 17 22.78 13.04 6.93
N ASN A 18 24.06 13.42 6.86
CA ASN A 18 24.44 14.83 6.82
C ASN A 18 23.94 15.50 5.54
N ASP A 19 24.11 14.86 4.38
CA ASP A 19 23.60 15.36 3.09
C ASP A 19 22.08 15.52 3.12
N TRP A 20 21.37 14.56 3.70
CA TRP A 20 19.93 14.62 3.90
C TRP A 20 19.55 15.81 4.81
N CYS A 21 20.24 16.00 5.93
CA CYS A 21 20.01 17.13 6.84
C CYS A 21 20.19 18.49 6.15
N HIS A 22 21.16 18.60 5.23
CA HIS A 22 21.35 19.78 4.40
C HIS A 22 20.23 19.93 3.37
N TYR A 23 19.85 18.86 2.69
CA TYR A 23 18.79 18.86 1.68
C TYR A 23 17.44 19.33 2.23
N VAL A 24 17.06 18.87 3.43
CA VAL A 24 15.78 19.26 4.07
C VAL A 24 15.87 20.55 4.89
N ASN A 25 17.03 21.23 4.90
CA ASN A 25 17.31 22.43 5.69
C ASN A 25 17.02 22.24 7.20
N LEU A 26 17.45 21.10 7.76
CA LEU A 26 17.12 20.77 9.14
C LEU A 26 17.88 21.68 10.14
N PRO A 27 17.18 22.30 11.11
CA PRO A 27 17.81 23.09 12.17
C PRO A 27 18.80 22.27 13.00
N GLN A 28 19.84 22.91 13.54
CA GLN A 28 20.87 22.23 14.35
C GLN A 28 20.28 21.49 15.55
N ALA A 29 19.27 22.07 16.22
CA ALA A 29 18.58 21.44 17.34
C ALA A 29 17.93 20.11 16.94
N ALA A 30 17.26 20.06 15.78
CA ALA A 30 16.70 18.80 15.28
C ALA A 30 17.79 17.82 14.87
N ARG A 31 18.89 18.26 14.24
CA ARG A 31 20.02 17.36 13.92
C ARG A 31 20.54 16.64 15.17
N GLN A 32 20.70 17.36 16.28
CA GLN A 32 21.14 16.79 17.55
C GLN A 32 20.15 15.74 18.08
N VAL A 33 18.85 16.07 18.08
CA VAL A 33 17.80 15.13 18.50
C VAL A 33 17.80 13.87 17.63
N ILE A 34 17.90 14.02 16.31
CA ILE A 34 17.90 12.87 15.40
C ILE A 34 19.17 12.03 15.60
N SER A 35 20.36 12.63 15.66
CA SER A 35 21.60 11.88 15.95
C SER A 35 21.48 11.09 17.25
N GLN A 36 20.94 11.70 18.31
CA GLN A 36 20.69 11.01 19.57
C GLN A 36 19.76 9.81 19.39
N ILE A 37 18.65 9.96 18.65
CA ILE A 37 17.71 8.87 18.38
C ILE A 37 18.39 7.73 17.60
N ARG A 38 19.21 8.05 16.59
CA ARG A 38 19.88 7.06 15.73
C ARG A 38 20.91 6.22 16.49
N GLU A 39 21.56 6.82 17.49
CA GLU A 39 22.58 6.20 18.35
C GLU A 39 21.99 5.48 19.58
N SER A 40 20.80 5.87 20.03
CA SER A 40 20.19 5.37 21.26
C SER A 40 19.44 4.05 21.07
N GLN A 41 19.33 3.28 22.16
CA GLN A 41 18.36 2.19 22.29
C GLN A 41 16.98 2.77 22.66
N PRO A 42 15.87 2.03 22.42
CA PRO A 42 14.52 2.45 22.81
C PRO A 42 14.44 2.81 24.30
N ILE A 43 13.78 3.93 24.62
CA ILE A 43 13.78 4.53 25.97
C ILE A 43 13.15 3.61 27.02
N ARG A 44 12.09 2.89 26.65
CA ARG A 44 11.42 1.94 27.53
C ARG A 44 11.52 0.55 26.91
N ARG A 45 11.81 -0.46 27.73
CA ARG A 45 11.53 -1.84 27.33
C ARG A 45 10.03 -2.07 27.49
N VAL A 46 9.37 -2.53 26.44
CA VAL A 46 7.96 -2.91 26.51
C VAL A 46 7.79 -4.00 27.58
N LYS A 47 6.98 -3.71 28.62
CA LYS A 47 6.63 -4.69 29.66
C LYS A 47 5.37 -5.42 29.22
N SER A 48 5.37 -6.75 29.29
CA SER A 48 4.13 -7.52 29.16
C SER A 48 3.23 -7.19 30.34
N SER A 49 2.00 -6.79 30.06
CA SER A 49 0.91 -6.77 31.03
C SER A 49 -0.10 -7.82 30.60
N GLY A 50 -0.97 -8.31 31.49
CA GLY A 50 -1.98 -9.32 31.13
C GLY A 50 -2.96 -8.90 30.01
N ILE A 51 -2.87 -7.66 29.53
CA ILE A 51 -3.66 -7.08 28.43
C ILE A 51 -2.81 -6.84 27.17
N ASN A 52 -1.47 -6.77 27.27
CA ASN A 52 -0.57 -6.45 26.17
C ASN A 52 0.41 -7.59 25.88
N VAL A 53 0.31 -8.21 24.71
CA VAL A 53 1.35 -9.05 24.12
C VAL A 53 2.42 -8.14 23.46
N ARG A 54 3.69 -8.48 23.67
CA ARG A 54 4.86 -7.82 23.06
C ARG A 54 5.32 -8.68 21.89
N GLY A 55 5.82 -8.04 20.83
CA GLY A 55 6.63 -8.72 19.85
C GLY A 55 7.88 -7.93 19.46
N ASP A 56 8.78 -8.63 18.80
CA ASP A 56 10.00 -8.10 18.22
C ASP A 56 9.91 -8.29 16.70
N TYR A 57 10.21 -7.25 15.92
CA TYR A 57 10.17 -7.26 14.46
C TYR A 57 11.57 -7.12 13.88
N ALA A 58 12.07 -8.13 13.16
CA ALA A 58 13.35 -8.04 12.47
C ALA A 58 13.20 -7.20 11.19
N SER A 59 13.54 -5.91 11.26
CA SER A 59 13.47 -4.99 10.12
C SER A 59 14.64 -5.21 9.17
N ARG A 60 14.34 -5.39 7.87
CA ARG A 60 15.36 -5.45 6.82
C ARG A 60 15.87 -4.04 6.53
N LYS A 61 14.97 -3.04 6.48
CA LYS A 61 15.30 -1.62 6.25
C LYS A 61 16.24 -1.04 7.30
N MET A 62 16.02 -1.39 8.57
CA MET A 62 16.82 -0.89 9.68
C MET A 62 18.01 -1.79 10.02
N ALA A 63 18.04 -3.03 9.48
CA ALA A 63 18.96 -4.10 9.88
C ALA A 63 19.02 -4.30 11.42
N LYS A 64 17.87 -4.10 12.09
CA LYS A 64 17.72 -4.09 13.55
C LYS A 64 16.37 -4.70 13.95
N THR A 65 16.30 -5.12 15.21
CA THR A 65 15.04 -5.56 15.83
C THR A 65 14.29 -4.35 16.40
N ILE A 66 13.05 -4.17 15.98
CA ILE A 66 12.13 -3.09 16.39
C ILE A 66 11.11 -3.67 17.35
N GLN A 67 10.88 -3.02 18.50
CA GLN A 67 9.87 -3.48 19.47
C GLN A 67 8.49 -2.92 19.11
N PHE A 68 7.45 -3.69 19.40
CA PHE A 68 6.06 -3.25 19.24
C PHE A 68 5.14 -3.85 20.32
N GLU A 69 4.02 -3.17 20.58
CA GLU A 69 2.94 -3.67 21.42
C GLU A 69 1.80 -4.26 20.54
N SER A 70 1.57 -5.57 20.61
CA SER A 70 0.85 -6.35 19.57
C SER A 70 -0.68 -6.29 19.61
N HIS A 71 -1.29 -5.58 20.56
CA HIS A 71 -2.75 -5.29 20.54
C HIS A 71 -3.06 -3.93 19.90
N SER A 72 -2.06 -3.28 19.33
CA SER A 72 -2.17 -1.94 18.75
C SER A 72 -1.92 -1.96 17.25
N VAL A 73 -2.30 -0.86 16.63
CA VAL A 73 -1.99 -0.46 15.25
C VAL A 73 -0.47 -0.31 14.98
N GLU A 74 0.40 -0.49 15.97
CA GLU A 74 1.85 -0.36 15.83
C GLU A 74 2.47 -1.44 14.93
N LEU A 75 2.15 -2.72 15.10
CA LEU A 75 2.73 -3.78 14.25
C LEU A 75 2.36 -3.60 12.76
N PRO A 76 1.07 -3.38 12.40
CA PRO A 76 0.76 -3.00 11.03
C PRO A 76 1.46 -1.71 10.59
N GLY A 77 1.61 -0.72 11.48
CA GLY A 77 2.36 0.51 11.20
C GLY A 77 3.85 0.26 10.88
N VAL A 78 4.51 -0.67 11.57
CA VAL A 78 5.89 -1.10 11.30
C VAL A 78 6.00 -1.72 9.90
N GLU A 79 5.07 -2.60 9.53
CA GLU A 79 5.01 -3.21 8.20
C GLU A 79 4.80 -2.14 7.10
N GLU A 80 4.00 -1.11 7.37
CA GLU A 80 3.85 0.02 6.44
C GLU A 80 5.16 0.81 6.28
N TYR A 81 5.88 1.09 7.37
CA TYR A 81 7.19 1.77 7.28
C TYR A 81 8.23 0.95 6.52
N GLU A 82 8.24 -0.37 6.71
CA GLU A 82 9.18 -1.28 6.07
C GLU A 82 9.06 -1.22 4.54
N GLU A 83 7.84 -1.10 4.03
CA GLU A 83 7.57 -1.09 2.59
C GLU A 83 7.48 0.32 1.98
N ASP A 84 7.21 1.34 2.78
CA ASP A 84 7.11 2.71 2.30
C ASP A 84 8.48 3.20 1.78
N SER A 85 8.56 3.42 0.47
CA SER A 85 9.76 3.95 -0.20
C SER A 85 10.08 5.40 0.21
N ASP A 86 9.12 6.11 0.81
CA ASP A 86 9.34 7.42 1.38
C ASP A 86 10.09 7.37 2.71
N VAL A 87 9.98 6.26 3.44
CA VAL A 87 10.64 6.05 4.74
C VAL A 87 12.07 5.56 4.52
N LEU A 88 13.03 6.33 5.03
CA LEU A 88 14.45 6.01 5.03
C LEU A 88 14.85 5.26 6.29
N GLU A 89 14.40 5.73 7.46
CA GLU A 89 14.67 5.12 8.77
C GLU A 89 13.45 5.28 9.69
N TYR A 90 13.28 4.35 10.62
CA TYR A 90 12.27 4.45 11.67
C TYR A 90 12.73 3.82 12.98
N TYR A 91 12.32 4.41 14.10
CA TYR A 91 12.78 4.05 15.45
C TYR A 91 11.62 3.94 16.40
N ASP A 92 11.51 2.82 17.13
CA ASP A 92 10.52 2.59 18.17
C ASP A 92 10.89 3.29 19.48
N GLN A 93 9.88 3.91 20.11
CA GLN A 93 9.96 4.54 21.44
C GLN A 93 11.22 5.42 21.62
N PRO A 94 11.43 6.37 20.70
CA PRO A 94 12.76 6.87 20.36
C PRO A 94 13.21 8.00 21.28
N TYR A 95 12.27 8.78 21.81
CA TYR A 95 12.55 10.04 22.47
C TYR A 95 11.46 10.41 23.46
N GLN A 96 11.83 10.95 24.62
CA GLN A 96 10.88 11.46 25.59
C GLN A 96 10.73 12.97 25.40
N ILE A 97 9.54 13.41 25.00
CA ILE A 97 9.21 14.83 24.88
C ILE A 97 8.45 15.29 26.14
N THR A 98 8.68 16.53 26.53
CA THR A 98 7.93 17.16 27.63
C THR A 98 6.82 18.02 27.02
N LEU A 99 5.58 17.59 27.24
CA LEU A 99 4.39 18.32 26.80
C LEU A 99 4.01 19.37 27.85
N GLU A 100 3.76 20.59 27.41
CA GLU A 100 3.28 21.68 28.26
C GLU A 100 1.89 22.11 27.77
N PHE A 101 0.87 22.04 28.64
CA PHE A 101 -0.50 22.42 28.31
C PHE A 101 -1.30 22.85 29.54
N LEU A 102 -2.42 23.55 29.31
CA LEU A 102 -3.31 23.98 30.38
C LEU A 102 -4.21 22.82 30.84
N SER A 103 -4.33 22.64 32.15
CA SER A 103 -5.34 21.76 32.74
C SER A 103 -6.74 22.36 32.61
N ASN A 104 -7.76 21.55 32.90
CA ASN A 104 -9.15 22.03 32.96
C ASN A 104 -9.35 23.15 33.99
N ASN A 105 -8.44 23.29 34.96
CA ASN A 105 -8.48 24.34 35.99
C ASN A 105 -7.57 25.54 35.65
N GLY A 106 -7.05 25.63 34.41
CA GLY A 106 -6.23 26.74 33.94
C GLY A 106 -4.77 26.73 34.40
N GLN A 107 -4.29 25.66 35.04
CA GLN A 107 -2.89 25.54 35.47
C GLN A 107 -2.02 24.91 34.39
N ILE A 108 -0.76 25.35 34.24
CA ILE A 108 0.19 24.71 33.32
C ILE A 108 0.62 23.35 33.89
N VAL A 109 0.39 22.29 33.12
CA VAL A 109 0.81 20.92 33.40
C VAL A 109 1.95 20.55 32.48
N LYS A 110 2.99 19.94 33.05
CA LYS A 110 4.08 19.29 32.30
C LYS A 110 3.90 17.78 32.36
N ALA A 111 3.77 17.14 31.21
CA ALA A 111 3.61 15.69 31.12
C ALA A 111 4.71 15.09 30.25
N SER A 112 5.31 13.99 30.72
CA SER A 112 6.20 13.17 29.89
C SER A 112 5.40 12.40 28.85
N HIS A 113 5.90 12.40 27.62
CA HIS A 113 5.29 11.70 26.50
C HIS A 113 6.37 11.02 25.66
N ILE A 114 6.17 9.75 25.34
CA ILE A 114 7.05 8.97 24.47
C ILE A 114 6.24 8.60 23.24
N PRO A 115 6.52 9.20 22.07
CA PRO A 115 5.88 8.81 20.82
C PRO A 115 6.20 7.35 20.47
N ASP A 116 5.30 6.71 19.71
CA ASP A 116 5.48 5.29 19.35
C ASP A 116 6.67 5.14 18.38
N PHE A 117 6.78 6.04 17.40
CA PHE A 117 7.87 6.03 16.42
C PHE A 117 8.46 7.41 16.13
N PHE A 118 9.70 7.42 15.68
CA PHE A 118 10.32 8.53 14.97
C PHE A 118 10.67 8.06 13.57
N VAL A 119 10.29 8.82 12.54
CA VAL A 119 10.39 8.40 11.15
C VAL A 119 11.14 9.46 10.34
N ILE A 120 12.23 9.04 9.70
CA ILE A 120 12.99 9.83 8.72
C ILE A 120 12.46 9.49 7.34
N ARG A 121 11.97 10.50 6.63
CA ARG A 121 11.43 10.41 5.28
C ARG A 121 12.33 11.14 4.29
N ASN A 122 12.12 10.95 2.99
CA ASN A 122 12.94 11.61 1.96
C ASN A 122 13.00 13.13 2.10
N LYS A 123 11.93 13.77 2.58
CA LYS A 123 11.80 15.24 2.63
C LYS A 123 11.45 15.81 4.00
N SER A 124 11.34 14.98 5.02
CA SER A 124 10.94 15.42 6.37
C SER A 124 11.31 14.38 7.41
N ALA A 125 11.31 14.76 8.69
CA ALA A 125 11.35 13.81 9.79
C ALA A 125 10.46 14.29 10.94
N GLY A 126 10.01 13.35 11.76
CA GLY A 126 9.11 13.66 12.84
C GLY A 126 8.65 12.45 13.63
N PHE A 127 7.82 12.75 14.63
CA PHE A 127 7.25 11.78 15.54
C PHE A 127 5.90 11.30 15.04
N GLU A 128 5.67 10.00 15.10
CA GLU A 128 4.42 9.34 14.72
C GLU A 128 3.86 8.56 15.92
N GLU A 129 2.57 8.74 16.19
CA GLU A 129 1.85 8.04 17.27
C GLU A 129 0.65 7.31 16.69
N TRP A 130 0.60 5.99 16.82
CA TRP A 130 -0.45 5.16 16.26
C TRP A 130 -1.58 4.97 17.28
N LYS A 131 -2.82 5.31 16.89
CA LYS A 131 -4.01 5.11 17.74
C LYS A 131 -5.25 4.71 16.94
N PRO A 132 -6.07 3.78 17.45
CA PRO A 132 -7.40 3.57 16.90
C PRO A 132 -8.25 4.84 17.02
N GLU A 133 -9.03 5.18 15.99
CA GLU A 133 -9.86 6.38 15.98
C GLU A 133 -10.85 6.39 17.16
N THR A 134 -11.47 5.25 17.45
CA THR A 134 -12.39 5.06 18.59
C THR A 134 -11.74 5.37 19.96
N ARG A 135 -10.41 5.27 20.07
CA ARG A 135 -9.67 5.62 21.29
C ARG A 135 -9.44 7.13 21.35
N LEU A 136 -9.21 7.79 20.23
CA LEU A 136 -9.01 9.24 20.15
C LEU A 136 -10.28 10.00 20.52
N GLU A 137 -11.45 9.53 20.10
CA GLU A 137 -12.73 10.12 20.52
C GLU A 137 -12.89 10.16 22.04
N LYS A 138 -12.57 9.04 22.71
CA LYS A 138 -12.60 8.94 24.18
C LYS A 138 -11.54 9.83 24.84
N LEU A 139 -10.36 9.96 24.22
CA LEU A 139 -9.28 10.80 24.72
C LEU A 139 -9.60 12.29 24.57
N ALA A 140 -10.19 12.71 23.45
CA ALA A 140 -10.60 14.08 23.21
C ALA A 140 -11.69 14.52 24.18
N ALA A 141 -12.65 13.65 24.49
CA ALA A 141 -13.67 13.93 25.51
C ALA A 141 -13.08 14.14 26.91
N LYS A 142 -12.02 13.39 27.25
CA LYS A 142 -11.37 13.47 28.58
C LYS A 142 -10.28 14.54 28.67
N GLN A 143 -9.59 14.81 27.57
CA GLN A 143 -8.40 15.67 27.47
C GLN A 143 -8.48 16.55 26.21
N PRO A 144 -9.48 17.44 26.10
CA PRO A 144 -9.69 18.28 24.91
C PRO A 144 -8.54 19.27 24.67
N GLN A 145 -7.78 19.58 25.72
CA GLN A 145 -6.57 20.42 25.69
C GLN A 145 -5.42 19.77 24.90
N ARG A 146 -5.45 18.44 24.74
CA ARG A 146 -4.42 17.66 24.06
C ARG A 146 -4.91 17.22 22.69
N TYR A 147 -6.03 16.50 22.65
CA TYR A 147 -6.52 15.85 21.44
C TYR A 147 -7.67 16.65 20.84
N ILE A 148 -7.50 17.06 19.59
CA ILE A 148 -8.52 17.75 18.80
C ILE A 148 -8.68 17.08 17.44
N ARG A 149 -9.91 17.03 16.96
CA ARG A 149 -10.23 16.73 15.56
C ARG A 149 -10.36 18.04 14.80
N THR A 150 -9.51 18.26 13.81
CA THR A 150 -9.52 19.47 12.98
C THR A 150 -10.65 19.40 11.93
N GLU A 151 -10.97 20.54 11.31
CA GLU A 151 -12.06 20.66 10.32
C GLU A 151 -11.85 19.78 9.08
N ASP A 152 -10.59 19.51 8.72
CA ASP A 152 -10.17 18.58 7.66
C ASP A 152 -10.28 17.10 8.07
N GLY A 153 -10.81 16.81 9.26
CA GLY A 153 -11.01 15.47 9.78
C GLY A 153 -9.79 14.84 10.43
N GLN A 154 -8.65 15.53 10.49
CA GLN A 154 -7.40 15.00 11.05
C GLN A 154 -7.36 15.07 12.58
N TRP A 155 -6.67 14.14 13.21
CA TRP A 155 -6.45 14.14 14.66
C TRP A 155 -5.10 14.78 15.00
N ARG A 156 -5.09 15.71 15.97
CA ARG A 156 -3.87 16.38 16.43
C ARG A 156 -3.71 16.29 17.94
N ASN A 157 -2.46 16.14 18.37
CA ASN A 157 -2.03 16.33 19.75
C ASN A 157 -1.34 17.71 19.85
N LEU A 158 -2.09 18.76 20.19
CA LEU A 158 -1.61 20.15 20.05
C LEU A 158 -0.29 20.43 20.79
N PRO A 159 -0.11 19.99 22.06
CA PRO A 159 1.16 20.20 22.77
C PRO A 159 2.33 19.47 22.11
N ALA A 160 2.08 18.29 21.53
CA ALA A 160 3.13 17.51 20.88
C ALA A 160 3.52 18.10 19.52
N VAL A 161 2.55 18.60 18.76
CA VAL A 161 2.78 19.39 17.53
C VAL A 161 3.62 20.63 17.85
N ALA A 162 3.21 21.42 18.84
CA ALA A 162 3.94 22.61 19.24
C ALA A 162 5.37 22.32 19.72
N TYR A 163 5.62 21.16 20.34
CA TYR A 163 6.97 20.72 20.71
C TYR A 163 7.81 20.40 19.46
N ALA A 164 7.28 19.59 18.54
CA ALA A 164 8.01 19.16 17.35
C ALA A 164 8.31 20.33 16.40
N GLU A 165 7.36 21.25 16.20
CA GLU A 165 7.52 22.42 15.34
C GLU A 165 8.66 23.33 15.79
N LYS A 166 8.89 23.48 17.11
CA LYS A 166 10.04 24.24 17.65
C LYS A 166 11.39 23.66 17.21
N LEU A 167 11.45 22.36 16.93
CA LEU A 167 12.64 21.68 16.44
C LEU A 167 12.73 21.72 14.90
N GLY A 168 11.67 22.14 14.21
CA GLY A 168 11.54 21.97 12.75
C GLY A 168 11.20 20.54 12.33
N LEU A 169 10.55 19.77 13.22
CA LEU A 169 10.08 18.41 13.00
C LEU A 169 8.55 18.37 12.98
N TYR A 170 7.97 17.36 12.34
CA TYR A 170 6.52 17.15 12.44
C TYR A 170 6.16 16.27 13.65
N TYR A 171 4.91 16.39 14.09
CA TYR A 171 4.25 15.41 14.94
C TYR A 171 2.94 15.03 14.29
N ARG A 172 2.64 13.74 14.14
CA ARG A 172 1.36 13.29 13.61
C ARG A 172 0.81 12.08 14.35
N ILE A 173 -0.51 12.05 14.43
CA ILE A 173 -1.26 10.88 14.88
C ILE A 173 -1.59 10.06 13.64
N ARG A 174 -1.33 8.74 13.70
CA ARG A 174 -1.68 7.77 12.67
C ARG A 174 -2.85 6.91 13.15
N LEU A 175 -3.79 6.60 12.25
CA LEU A 175 -5.05 5.92 12.58
C LEU A 175 -5.09 4.48 12.09
N ASP A 176 -5.88 3.64 12.76
CA ASP A 176 -6.21 2.29 12.31
C ASP A 176 -6.80 2.24 10.90
N THR A 177 -7.52 3.29 10.50
CA THR A 177 -8.12 3.42 9.18
C THR A 177 -7.11 3.68 8.06
N GLU A 178 -5.88 4.06 8.39
CA GLU A 178 -4.80 4.23 7.40
C GLU A 178 -4.12 2.92 7.03
N ILE A 179 -4.35 1.86 7.81
CA ILE A 179 -3.76 0.55 7.57
C ILE A 179 -4.59 -0.18 6.52
N ASP A 180 -3.91 -0.66 5.48
CA ASP A 180 -4.47 -1.65 4.59
C ASP A 180 -4.52 -3.02 5.30
N TRP A 181 -5.61 -3.27 6.01
CA TRP A 181 -5.82 -4.50 6.78
C TRP A 181 -5.86 -5.76 5.92
N ILE A 182 -6.24 -5.64 4.64
CA ILE A 182 -6.25 -6.77 3.71
C ILE A 182 -4.81 -7.14 3.38
N ARG A 183 -4.02 -6.15 2.95
CA ARG A 183 -2.60 -6.32 2.65
C ARG A 183 -1.83 -6.85 3.85
N TYR A 184 -2.05 -6.27 5.02
CA TYR A 184 -1.39 -6.71 6.26
C TYR A 184 -1.66 -8.19 6.56
N ARG A 185 -2.93 -8.63 6.53
CA ARG A 185 -3.29 -10.02 6.79
C ARG A 185 -2.72 -10.97 5.74
N ASN A 186 -2.75 -10.57 4.47
CA ASN A 186 -2.20 -11.37 3.38
C ASN A 186 -0.68 -11.54 3.52
N ARG A 187 0.05 -10.49 3.89
CA ARG A 187 1.49 -10.57 4.18
C ARG A 187 1.78 -11.48 5.37
N LEU A 188 1.02 -11.32 6.46
CA LEU A 188 1.20 -12.14 7.65
C LEU A 188 1.01 -13.64 7.33
N PHE A 189 0.03 -13.96 6.51
CA PHE A 189 -0.20 -15.32 6.03
C PHE A 189 0.96 -15.85 5.17
N LEU A 190 1.43 -15.06 4.20
CA LEU A 190 2.53 -15.44 3.30
C LEU A 190 3.90 -15.47 3.99
N LYS A 191 4.05 -14.87 5.17
CA LYS A 191 5.32 -14.80 5.90
C LYS A 191 5.92 -16.18 6.15
N ALA A 192 5.09 -17.20 6.36
CA ALA A 192 5.52 -18.58 6.56
C ALA A 192 6.28 -19.17 5.35
N TYR A 193 6.11 -18.61 4.15
CA TYR A 193 6.72 -19.10 2.91
C TYR A 193 7.92 -18.27 2.45
N ASN A 194 8.22 -17.15 3.11
CA ASN A 194 9.30 -16.24 2.71
C ASN A 194 10.71 -16.84 2.92
N ASP A 195 10.87 -17.76 3.86
CA ASP A 195 12.16 -18.39 4.15
C ASP A 195 12.50 -19.51 3.16
N SER A 196 11.69 -19.68 2.10
CA SER A 196 11.89 -20.67 1.01
C SER A 196 12.08 -22.10 1.51
N SER A 197 11.63 -22.41 2.72
CA SER A 197 11.74 -23.74 3.32
C SER A 197 10.80 -24.77 2.68
N TYR A 198 9.82 -24.29 1.92
CA TYR A 198 8.90 -25.14 1.18
C TYR A 198 9.45 -25.42 -0.21
N GLU A 199 9.80 -26.69 -0.47
CA GLU A 199 10.29 -27.14 -1.76
C GLU A 199 9.13 -27.55 -2.66
N ILE A 200 9.03 -26.89 -3.81
CA ILE A 200 8.03 -27.20 -4.84
C ILE A 200 8.68 -28.03 -5.92
N SER A 201 7.97 -29.05 -6.43
CA SER A 201 8.39 -29.75 -7.66
C SER A 201 8.53 -28.75 -8.82
N PRO A 202 9.66 -28.72 -9.56
CA PRO A 202 9.84 -27.85 -10.71
C PRO A 202 8.73 -27.98 -11.76
N GLU A 203 8.23 -29.20 -11.99
CA GLU A 203 7.16 -29.48 -12.95
C GLU A 203 5.84 -28.80 -12.55
N ILE A 204 5.46 -28.90 -11.28
CA ILE A 204 4.26 -28.24 -10.74
C ILE A 204 4.43 -26.72 -10.80
N ALA A 205 5.60 -26.21 -10.41
CA ALA A 205 5.90 -24.79 -10.46
C ALA A 205 5.81 -24.22 -11.88
N GLU A 206 6.39 -24.90 -12.87
CA GLU A 206 6.32 -24.50 -14.28
C GLU A 206 4.90 -24.54 -14.82
N ASN A 207 4.14 -25.60 -14.50
CA ASN A 207 2.74 -25.71 -14.92
C ASN A 207 1.88 -24.58 -14.34
N LEU A 208 1.95 -24.33 -13.02
CA LEU A 208 1.19 -23.26 -12.37
C LEU A 208 1.51 -21.88 -12.95
N VAL A 209 2.79 -21.57 -13.16
CA VAL A 209 3.20 -20.31 -13.77
C VAL A 209 2.69 -20.20 -15.21
N ALA A 210 2.72 -21.28 -15.98
CA ALA A 210 2.19 -21.31 -17.35
C ALA A 210 0.68 -21.07 -17.38
N VAL A 211 -0.09 -21.74 -16.51
CA VAL A 211 -1.55 -21.57 -16.39
C VAL A 211 -1.91 -20.13 -16.04
N VAL A 212 -1.23 -19.53 -15.06
CA VAL A 212 -1.45 -18.13 -14.67
C VAL A 212 -1.08 -17.15 -15.79
N SER A 213 -0.02 -17.45 -16.55
CA SER A 213 0.42 -16.61 -17.67
C SER A 213 -0.57 -16.65 -18.85
N LEU A 214 -1.17 -17.82 -19.12
CA LEU A 214 -2.18 -17.99 -20.17
C LEU A 214 -3.56 -17.47 -19.77
N ASN A 215 -3.86 -17.43 -18.47
CA ASN A 215 -5.14 -17.00 -17.93
C ASN A 215 -4.96 -15.84 -16.92
N PRO A 216 -4.60 -14.63 -17.37
CA PRO A 216 -4.51 -13.47 -16.49
C PRO A 216 -5.82 -13.26 -15.72
N GLY A 217 -5.72 -13.16 -14.39
CA GLY A 217 -6.88 -13.02 -13.52
C GLY A 217 -7.61 -14.33 -13.22
N ILE A 218 -6.99 -15.49 -13.47
CA ILE A 218 -7.44 -16.75 -12.87
C ILE A 218 -7.53 -16.58 -11.36
N THR A 219 -8.60 -17.10 -10.77
CA THR A 219 -8.78 -16.99 -9.31
C THR A 219 -7.90 -18.01 -8.59
N TYR A 220 -7.51 -17.70 -7.36
CA TYR A 220 -6.80 -18.64 -6.49
C TYR A 220 -7.62 -19.93 -6.36
N TRP A 221 -8.94 -19.82 -6.21
CA TRP A 221 -9.84 -20.99 -6.15
C TRP A 221 -9.77 -21.87 -7.41
N GLN A 222 -9.81 -21.28 -8.62
CA GLN A 222 -9.69 -22.05 -9.86
C GLN A 222 -8.33 -22.75 -10.00
N LEU A 223 -7.27 -22.13 -9.49
CA LEU A 223 -5.95 -22.74 -9.49
C LEU A 223 -5.82 -23.88 -8.46
N LEU A 224 -6.56 -23.80 -7.34
CA LEU A 224 -6.67 -24.88 -6.35
C LEU A 224 -7.53 -26.05 -6.79
N ASP A 225 -8.55 -25.82 -7.62
CA ASP A 225 -9.43 -26.88 -8.12
C ASP A 225 -8.68 -27.86 -9.04
N ASP A 226 -7.52 -27.45 -9.56
CA ASP A 226 -6.56 -28.36 -10.19
C ASP A 226 -5.90 -29.28 -9.15
N LYS A 227 -6.28 -30.55 -9.18
CA LYS A 227 -5.80 -31.59 -8.25
C LYS A 227 -4.30 -31.85 -8.29
N GLN A 228 -3.55 -31.24 -9.22
CA GLN A 228 -2.11 -31.36 -9.32
C GLN A 228 -1.33 -30.41 -8.40
N ALA A 229 -1.98 -29.38 -7.84
CA ALA A 229 -1.35 -28.41 -6.96
C ALA A 229 -2.12 -28.23 -5.65
N ASN A 230 -1.41 -27.87 -4.59
CA ASN A 230 -2.00 -27.52 -3.31
C ASN A 230 -1.81 -26.03 -2.98
N ALA A 231 -2.41 -25.58 -1.88
CA ALA A 231 -2.32 -24.18 -1.45
C ALA A 231 -0.89 -23.76 -1.10
N ASP A 232 -0.07 -24.65 -0.53
CA ASP A 232 1.32 -24.36 -0.18
C ASP A 232 2.17 -24.11 -1.42
N ASP A 233 1.96 -24.87 -2.50
CA ASP A 233 2.63 -24.65 -3.79
C ASP A 233 2.34 -23.24 -4.32
N ILE A 234 1.07 -22.85 -4.34
CA ILE A 234 0.65 -21.53 -4.81
C ILE A 234 1.22 -20.42 -3.92
N ASN A 235 1.13 -20.58 -2.60
CA ASN A 235 1.64 -19.60 -1.62
C ASN A 235 3.15 -19.42 -1.72
N ALA A 236 3.90 -20.51 -1.93
CA ALA A 236 5.34 -20.46 -2.12
C ALA A 236 5.72 -19.76 -3.44
N LEU A 237 4.97 -19.98 -4.52
CA LEU A 237 5.17 -19.24 -5.79
C LEU A 237 4.86 -17.75 -5.65
N ILE A 238 3.85 -17.39 -4.86
CA ILE A 238 3.52 -16.00 -4.54
C ILE A 238 4.64 -15.36 -3.70
N ALA A 239 5.07 -16.03 -2.64
CA ALA A 239 6.12 -15.52 -1.73
C ALA A 239 7.46 -15.35 -2.45
N THR A 240 7.78 -16.26 -3.38
CA THR A 240 8.97 -16.18 -4.25
C THR A 240 8.77 -15.28 -5.48
N GLN A 241 7.63 -14.57 -5.58
CA GLN A 241 7.30 -13.61 -6.63
C GLN A 241 7.27 -14.18 -8.06
N LYS A 242 7.15 -15.51 -8.20
CA LYS A 242 6.92 -16.18 -9.50
C LYS A 242 5.47 -16.02 -9.98
N ILE A 243 4.55 -15.86 -9.03
CA ILE A 243 3.16 -15.46 -9.26
C ILE A 243 2.92 -14.16 -8.52
N TYR A 244 2.23 -13.23 -9.18
CA TYR A 244 1.84 -11.95 -8.62
C TYR A 244 0.37 -11.95 -8.21
N LEU A 245 0.09 -11.31 -7.07
CA LEU A 245 -1.24 -10.87 -6.71
C LEU A 245 -1.20 -9.47 -6.10
N ASN A 246 -2.28 -8.71 -6.27
CA ASN A 246 -2.43 -7.46 -5.55
C ASN A 246 -2.87 -7.74 -4.11
N LEU A 247 -1.93 -7.66 -3.17
CA LEU A 247 -2.16 -7.96 -1.75
C LEU A 247 -3.28 -7.13 -1.11
N SER A 248 -3.65 -5.99 -1.69
CA SER A 248 -4.72 -5.11 -1.23
C SER A 248 -6.10 -5.43 -1.81
N ALA A 249 -6.17 -6.28 -2.85
CA ALA A 249 -7.39 -6.44 -3.64
C ALA A 249 -8.45 -7.32 -2.95
N ALA A 250 -8.03 -8.44 -2.36
CA ALA A 250 -8.91 -9.37 -1.67
C ALA A 250 -8.15 -10.16 -0.59
N PRO A 251 -8.81 -10.57 0.50
CA PRO A 251 -8.20 -11.45 1.49
C PRO A 251 -7.86 -12.82 0.91
N LEU A 252 -6.68 -13.37 1.22
CA LEU A 252 -6.28 -14.74 0.86
C LEU A 252 -7.20 -15.82 1.48
N ALA A 253 -7.90 -15.47 2.57
CA ALA A 253 -8.93 -16.30 3.16
C ALA A 253 -10.19 -16.46 2.27
N GLU A 254 -10.34 -15.65 1.22
CA GLU A 254 -11.45 -15.68 0.26
C GLU A 254 -10.92 -15.99 -1.15
N PRO A 255 -10.48 -17.24 -1.42
CA PRO A 255 -9.73 -17.60 -2.64
C PRO A 255 -10.47 -17.33 -3.96
N GLU A 256 -11.80 -17.35 -3.94
CA GLU A 256 -12.68 -17.03 -5.07
C GLU A 256 -12.52 -15.57 -5.56
N ARG A 257 -12.07 -14.66 -4.67
CA ARG A 257 -11.92 -13.23 -4.98
C ARG A 257 -10.48 -12.84 -5.31
N VAL A 258 -9.52 -13.73 -5.01
CA VAL A 258 -8.10 -13.48 -5.22
C VAL A 258 -7.75 -13.79 -6.67
N HIS A 259 -7.38 -12.76 -7.42
CA HIS A 259 -6.95 -12.90 -8.82
C HIS A 259 -5.42 -12.97 -8.89
N LEU A 260 -4.92 -13.94 -9.65
CA LEU A 260 -3.50 -14.21 -9.84
C LEU A 260 -3.04 -13.77 -11.23
N PHE A 261 -1.79 -13.32 -11.30
CA PHE A 261 -1.19 -12.77 -12.51
C PHE A 261 0.27 -13.17 -12.60
N GLN A 262 0.83 -13.13 -13.81
CA GLN A 262 2.26 -13.37 -13.99
C GLN A 262 3.11 -12.27 -13.35
N ASN A 263 2.67 -11.01 -13.43
CA ASN A 263 3.40 -9.86 -12.93
C ASN A 263 2.45 -8.69 -12.61
N LYS A 264 3.02 -7.62 -12.04
CA LYS A 264 2.29 -6.43 -11.61
C LYS A 264 1.66 -5.68 -12.78
N GLU A 265 2.39 -5.57 -13.90
CA GLU A 265 1.96 -4.83 -15.08
C GLU A 265 0.68 -5.43 -15.67
N THR A 266 0.63 -6.77 -15.75
CA THR A 266 -0.55 -7.53 -16.18
C THR A 266 -1.72 -7.34 -15.21
N ALA A 267 -1.49 -7.36 -13.90
CA ALA A 267 -2.55 -7.16 -12.90
C ALA A 267 -3.17 -5.76 -12.98
N VAL A 268 -2.34 -4.72 -13.13
CA VAL A 268 -2.81 -3.34 -13.30
C VAL A 268 -3.59 -3.21 -14.60
N ALA A 269 -3.07 -3.77 -15.70
CA ALA A 269 -3.73 -3.74 -17.00
C ALA A 269 -5.10 -4.44 -16.95
N TYR A 270 -5.17 -5.62 -16.33
CA TYR A 270 -6.42 -6.37 -16.13
C TYR A 270 -7.45 -5.52 -15.38
N SER A 271 -7.07 -4.88 -14.26
CA SER A 271 -7.96 -3.99 -13.51
C SER A 271 -8.48 -2.82 -14.34
N GLN A 272 -7.61 -2.21 -15.15
CA GLN A 272 -7.99 -1.13 -16.05
C GLN A 272 -8.91 -1.61 -17.18
N MET A 273 -8.68 -2.81 -17.71
CA MET A 273 -9.56 -3.42 -18.70
C MET A 273 -10.97 -3.67 -18.14
N VAL A 274 -11.08 -4.22 -16.93
CA VAL A 274 -12.36 -4.41 -16.23
C VAL A 274 -13.08 -3.07 -16.06
N LYS A 275 -12.38 -2.01 -15.63
CA LYS A 275 -12.94 -0.66 -15.50
C LYS A 275 -13.34 -0.01 -16.84
N SER A 276 -12.61 -0.34 -17.90
CA SER A 276 -12.78 0.25 -19.24
C SER A 276 -13.87 -0.41 -20.08
N GLN A 277 -14.46 -1.50 -19.58
CA GLN A 277 -15.61 -2.11 -20.22
C GLN A 277 -16.81 -1.17 -20.14
N PRO A 278 -17.70 -1.19 -21.13
CA PRO A 278 -19.00 -0.55 -20.98
C PRO A 278 -19.66 -1.10 -19.72
N LYS A 279 -20.07 -0.22 -18.81
CA LYS A 279 -21.02 -0.60 -17.77
C LYS A 279 -22.30 -0.93 -18.53
N ASP A 280 -22.74 -2.19 -18.53
CA ASP A 280 -24.02 -2.55 -19.13
C ASP A 280 -25.09 -1.56 -18.67
N VAL A 281 -25.73 -0.90 -19.64
CA VAL A 281 -27.17 -0.69 -19.53
C VAL A 281 -27.74 -2.10 -19.55
N ALA A 282 -28.43 -2.50 -18.48
CA ALA A 282 -29.09 -3.80 -18.41
C ALA A 282 -29.88 -4.02 -19.71
N VAL A 283 -29.38 -4.89 -20.59
CA VAL A 283 -30.19 -5.41 -21.67
C VAL A 283 -30.91 -6.60 -21.05
N ASP A 284 -32.12 -6.34 -20.56
CA ASP A 284 -33.06 -7.38 -20.16
C ASP A 284 -33.35 -8.28 -21.37
N VAL A 285 -32.56 -9.33 -21.54
CA VAL A 285 -32.93 -10.44 -22.40
C VAL A 285 -33.96 -11.27 -21.62
N TRP A 286 -35.23 -10.93 -21.80
CA TRP A 286 -36.35 -11.78 -21.39
C TRP A 286 -36.34 -13.02 -22.30
N ASP A 287 -35.72 -14.10 -21.84
CA ASP A 287 -35.95 -15.42 -22.43
C ASP A 287 -36.78 -16.28 -21.48
N PHE A 288 -37.87 -16.83 -22.02
CA PHE A 288 -38.93 -17.47 -21.26
C PHE A 288 -38.42 -18.76 -20.59
N GLY A 289 -38.47 -18.80 -19.24
CA GLY A 289 -38.87 -20.04 -18.55
C GLY A 289 -37.79 -20.94 -17.94
N LYS A 290 -36.55 -20.48 -17.69
CA LYS A 290 -35.64 -21.19 -16.79
C LYS A 290 -34.87 -20.24 -15.88
N ILE A 291 -35.26 -20.19 -14.61
CA ILE A 291 -34.42 -19.64 -13.55
C ILE A 291 -33.32 -20.68 -13.28
N THR A 292 -32.24 -20.62 -14.04
CA THR A 292 -30.95 -21.08 -13.53
C THR A 292 -30.40 -19.94 -12.71
N SER A 293 -30.07 -20.19 -11.44
CA SER A 293 -29.42 -19.25 -10.54
C SER A 293 -28.32 -18.51 -11.29
N VAL A 294 -28.54 -17.22 -11.56
CA VAL A 294 -27.51 -16.32 -12.07
C VAL A 294 -26.54 -16.15 -10.90
N SER A 295 -25.56 -17.04 -10.84
CA SER A 295 -24.34 -16.82 -10.07
C SER A 295 -23.77 -15.51 -10.61
N SER A 296 -23.96 -14.48 -9.82
CA SER A 296 -23.48 -13.13 -9.96
C SER A 296 -21.97 -13.10 -10.29
N SER A 297 -21.62 -13.25 -11.57
CA SER A 297 -20.25 -13.16 -12.12
C SER A 297 -19.76 -11.70 -12.11
N HIS A 298 -19.59 -11.15 -10.92
CA HIS A 298 -19.08 -9.80 -10.71
C HIS A 298 -17.56 -9.83 -10.89
N ASN A 299 -17.07 -9.29 -12.02
CA ASN A 299 -15.66 -9.06 -12.44
C ASN A 299 -15.08 -9.91 -13.58
N GLN A 300 -15.86 -10.70 -14.31
CA GLN A 300 -15.29 -11.38 -15.48
C GLN A 300 -15.08 -10.40 -16.65
N LEU A 301 -13.89 -10.40 -17.28
CA LEU A 301 -13.65 -9.57 -18.45
C LEU A 301 -14.55 -9.96 -19.61
N ARG A 302 -15.35 -9.00 -20.10
CA ARG A 302 -16.20 -9.15 -21.29
C ARG A 302 -15.51 -8.63 -22.53
N ILE A 303 -14.26 -9.00 -22.74
CA ILE A 303 -13.48 -8.59 -23.91
C ILE A 303 -13.67 -9.57 -25.08
N THR A 304 -13.63 -9.07 -26.32
CA THR A 304 -13.64 -9.95 -27.50
C THR A 304 -12.40 -10.88 -27.54
N PRO A 305 -12.47 -12.07 -28.17
CA PRO A 305 -11.32 -12.95 -28.33
C PRO A 305 -10.11 -12.27 -28.99
N LYS A 306 -10.36 -11.39 -29.98
CA LYS A 306 -9.28 -10.64 -30.63
C LYS A 306 -8.63 -9.63 -29.69
N GLY A 307 -9.42 -8.96 -28.86
CA GLY A 307 -8.89 -8.06 -27.83
C GLY A 307 -8.05 -8.82 -26.79
N MET A 308 -8.48 -10.02 -26.39
CA MET A 308 -7.73 -10.88 -25.48
C MET A 308 -6.40 -11.34 -26.08
N GLU A 309 -6.40 -11.76 -27.36
CA GLU A 309 -5.17 -12.12 -28.08
C GLU A 309 -4.16 -10.97 -28.12
N ILE A 310 -4.63 -9.75 -28.36
CA ILE A 310 -3.78 -8.54 -28.35
C ILE A 310 -3.19 -8.32 -26.96
N PHE A 311 -4.00 -8.45 -25.90
CA PHE A 311 -3.56 -8.29 -24.52
C PHE A 311 -2.50 -9.33 -24.12
N LEU A 312 -2.72 -10.60 -24.44
CA LEU A 312 -1.80 -11.69 -24.12
C LEU A 312 -0.45 -11.60 -24.86
N ARG A 313 -0.40 -10.90 -26.00
CA ARG A 313 0.84 -10.68 -26.76
C ARG A 313 1.66 -9.48 -26.27
N ALA A 314 1.06 -8.59 -25.47
CA ALA A 314 1.73 -7.38 -25.02
C ALA A 314 2.87 -7.72 -24.04
N SER A 315 4.03 -7.11 -24.23
CA SER A 315 5.14 -7.26 -23.27
C SER A 315 4.85 -6.52 -21.96
N PRO A 316 5.51 -6.88 -20.84
CA PRO A 316 5.40 -6.13 -19.59
C PRO A 316 5.71 -4.62 -19.76
N GLU A 317 6.69 -4.26 -20.59
CA GLU A 317 7.03 -2.87 -20.88
C GLU A 317 5.94 -2.14 -21.65
N GLU A 318 5.28 -2.81 -22.60
CA GLU A 318 4.14 -2.25 -23.33
C GLU A 318 2.94 -2.06 -22.41
N LEU A 319 2.65 -3.05 -21.55
CA LEU A 319 1.63 -2.97 -20.50
C LEU A 319 1.92 -1.82 -19.53
N ALA A 320 3.17 -1.66 -19.08
CA ALA A 320 3.56 -0.57 -18.20
C ALA A 320 3.30 0.80 -18.82
N GLN A 321 3.66 0.99 -20.10
CA GLN A 321 3.38 2.23 -20.82
C GLN A 321 1.88 2.46 -21.05
N ALA A 322 1.12 1.40 -21.31
CA ALA A 322 -0.34 1.46 -21.44
C ALA A 322 -1.01 1.88 -20.14
N ASN A 323 -0.60 1.27 -19.02
CA ASN A 323 -1.05 1.60 -17.68
C ASN A 323 -0.79 3.08 -17.35
N GLN A 324 0.39 3.61 -17.68
CA GLN A 324 0.71 5.04 -17.49
C GLN A 324 -0.17 5.96 -18.34
N LYS A 325 -0.42 5.62 -19.61
CA LYS A 325 -1.29 6.42 -20.48
C LYS A 325 -2.74 6.40 -20.00
N TYR A 326 -3.23 5.25 -19.54
CA TYR A 326 -4.59 5.12 -19.01
C TYR A 326 -4.79 5.98 -17.75
N GLN A 327 -3.82 6.00 -16.82
CA GLN A 327 -3.85 6.87 -15.64
C GLN A 327 -4.01 8.36 -15.98
N VAL A 328 -3.49 8.80 -17.13
CA VAL A 328 -3.64 10.19 -17.60
C VAL A 328 -5.05 10.46 -18.13
N ILE A 329 -5.66 9.49 -18.82
CA ILE A 329 -6.97 9.70 -19.47
C ILE A 329 -8.17 9.32 -18.61
N GLU A 330 -8.02 8.40 -17.64
CA GLU A 330 -9.11 7.91 -16.78
C GLU A 330 -9.89 9.05 -16.09
N PRO A 331 -9.24 10.04 -15.42
CA PRO A 331 -9.98 11.16 -14.84
C PRO A 331 -10.78 11.94 -15.88
N LEU A 332 -10.23 12.10 -17.09
CA LEU A 332 -10.87 12.83 -18.20
C LEU A 332 -12.00 12.06 -18.87
N LEU A 333 -12.02 10.73 -18.73
CA LEU A 333 -13.14 9.88 -19.14
C LEU A 333 -14.29 9.98 -18.13
N ASN A 334 -13.96 10.18 -16.85
CA ASN A 334 -14.92 10.35 -15.75
C ASN A 334 -15.39 11.79 -15.54
N GLY A 335 -15.07 12.71 -16.45
CA GLY A 335 -15.53 14.10 -16.42
C GLY A 335 -14.74 15.03 -15.49
N CYS A 336 -13.65 14.56 -14.88
CA CYS A 336 -12.78 15.43 -14.09
C CYS A 336 -12.03 16.41 -15.00
N PRO A 337 -11.86 17.68 -14.57
CA PRO A 337 -11.10 18.66 -15.32
C PRO A 337 -9.63 18.25 -15.42
N ARG A 338 -8.97 18.77 -16.46
CA ARG A 338 -7.56 18.46 -16.69
C ARG A 338 -6.68 19.17 -15.66
N ASP A 339 -5.99 18.39 -14.85
CA ASP A 339 -5.04 18.90 -13.86
C ASP A 339 -3.58 18.89 -14.38
N ASN A 340 -3.26 17.95 -15.30
CA ASN A 340 -1.88 17.68 -15.69
C ASN A 340 -1.40 18.48 -16.94
N LYS A 341 -0.43 19.39 -16.77
CA LYS A 341 0.22 20.15 -17.86
C LYS A 341 1.31 19.39 -18.63
N THR A 342 1.71 18.20 -18.19
CA THR A 342 2.85 17.46 -18.79
C THR A 342 2.59 16.87 -20.18
N VAL A 343 1.35 16.50 -20.53
CA VAL A 343 1.01 15.88 -21.83
C VAL A 343 0.22 16.83 -22.71
N ALA A 344 0.60 17.05 -23.96
CA ALA A 344 -0.12 17.98 -24.85
C ALA A 344 -1.60 17.63 -25.06
N SER A 345 -2.47 18.65 -25.13
CA SER A 345 -3.94 18.47 -25.28
C SER A 345 -4.32 17.62 -26.49
N ARG A 346 -3.63 17.84 -27.62
CA ARG A 346 -3.85 17.10 -28.86
C ARG A 346 -3.58 15.60 -28.71
N THR A 347 -2.55 15.25 -27.94
CA THR A 347 -2.18 13.85 -27.64
C THR A 347 -3.27 13.18 -26.81
N ILE A 348 -3.78 13.87 -25.78
CA ILE A 348 -4.88 13.39 -24.93
C ILE A 348 -6.14 13.16 -25.76
N TYR A 349 -6.51 14.13 -26.62
CA TYR A 349 -7.69 14.00 -27.48
C TYR A 349 -7.57 12.78 -28.41
N ARG A 350 -6.40 12.59 -29.01
CA ARG A 350 -6.11 11.41 -29.84
C ARG A 350 -6.25 10.10 -29.06
N TRP A 351 -5.73 10.04 -27.83
CA TRP A 351 -5.87 8.85 -26.98
C TRP A 351 -7.32 8.58 -26.60
N LYS A 352 -8.11 9.60 -26.25
CA LYS A 352 -9.55 9.45 -25.97
C LYS A 352 -10.32 8.95 -27.20
N ALA A 353 -10.00 9.43 -28.39
CA ALA A 353 -10.64 8.97 -29.63
C ALA A 353 -10.34 7.49 -29.88
N LYS A 354 -9.06 7.08 -29.77
CA LYS A 354 -8.67 5.67 -29.89
C LYS A 354 -9.29 4.79 -28.81
N PHE A 355 -9.37 5.27 -27.57
CA PHE A 355 -10.04 4.57 -26.46
C PHE A 355 -11.49 4.23 -26.80
N LYS A 356 -12.27 5.22 -27.27
CA LYS A 356 -13.67 4.99 -27.69
C LYS A 356 -13.77 3.98 -28.84
N ALA A 357 -12.88 4.10 -29.82
CA ALA A 357 -12.90 3.22 -30.97
C ALA A 357 -12.54 1.77 -30.59
N ALA A 358 -11.57 1.57 -29.69
CA ALA A 358 -11.26 0.25 -29.12
C ALA A 358 -12.38 -0.30 -28.24
N GLN A 359 -13.10 0.55 -27.53
CA GLN A 359 -14.27 0.14 -26.75
C GLN A 359 -15.36 -0.43 -27.65
N ILE A 360 -15.59 0.17 -28.82
CA ILE A 360 -16.53 -0.35 -29.83
C ILE A 360 -16.00 -1.65 -30.45
N ALA A 361 -14.72 -1.69 -30.83
CA ALA A 361 -14.15 -2.80 -31.58
C ALA A 361 -13.92 -4.07 -30.73
N TYR A 362 -13.56 -3.90 -29.45
CA TYR A 362 -13.11 -5.01 -28.60
C TYR A 362 -13.92 -5.17 -27.31
N ASN A 363 -14.95 -4.34 -27.10
CA ASN A 363 -15.68 -4.22 -25.84
C ASN A 363 -14.77 -3.86 -24.64
N CYS A 364 -13.61 -3.24 -24.90
CA CYS A 364 -12.62 -2.88 -23.90
C CYS A 364 -11.82 -1.69 -24.38
N GLY A 365 -12.09 -0.50 -23.81
CA GLY A 365 -11.44 0.72 -24.24
C GLY A 365 -9.93 0.71 -24.03
N TYR A 366 -9.42 0.01 -23.01
CA TYR A 366 -7.99 -0.09 -22.68
C TYR A 366 -7.13 -0.64 -23.84
N ILE A 367 -7.68 -1.52 -24.69
CA ILE A 367 -6.96 -2.14 -25.82
C ILE A 367 -6.45 -1.13 -26.86
N PHE A 368 -6.97 0.11 -26.85
CA PHE A 368 -6.57 1.17 -27.77
C PHE A 368 -5.06 1.43 -27.84
N TYR A 369 -4.33 1.05 -26.79
CA TYR A 369 -2.89 1.20 -26.73
C TYR A 369 -2.17 0.28 -27.72
N PHE A 370 -2.63 -0.96 -27.82
CA PHE A 370 -1.97 -2.03 -28.57
C PHE A 370 -2.51 -2.14 -30.00
N ALA A 371 -3.70 -1.61 -30.24
CA ALA A 371 -4.32 -1.64 -31.54
C ALA A 371 -3.72 -0.56 -32.47
N ILE A 372 -2.79 -0.99 -33.33
CA ILE A 372 -2.07 -0.13 -34.28
C ILE A 372 -3.01 0.45 -35.36
N TYR A 373 -4.14 -0.22 -35.64
CA TYR A 373 -5.01 0.08 -36.79
C TYR A 373 -6.43 0.56 -36.44
N ILE A 374 -6.62 1.17 -35.26
CA ILE A 374 -7.83 1.95 -34.93
C ILE A 374 -7.50 3.43 -34.86
#